data_AF-A0A3L6MND2-F1
#
_entry.id   AF-A0A3L6MND2-F1
#
_cell.length_a   1.000
_cell.length_b   1.000
_cell.length_c   1.000
_cell.angle_alpha   90.00
_cell.angle_beta   90.00
_cell.angle_gamma   90.00
#
_symmetry.space_group_name_H-M   'P 1'
#
loop_
_entity.id
_entity.type
_entity.pdbx_description
1 polymer ?
#
loop_
_entity_poly.entity_id
_entity_poly.type
_entity_poly.pdbx_seq_one_letter_code
_entity_poly.pdbx_strand_id
1 'polypeptide(L)'
;MSEEDCVPPPHEVHHSNRHDQEIRLMSTPPPRVNWIEMNTPELKLRQIRQYEEYVALRIECSITSGTPLTPSVSHVNEKLRRARTTLAVNGITATQEMRRLKEKNLRRSARDQGTTILADYGPITIYDARLRVAKDQHNRLAGQAAEEARVHTKEVRVEVGYLRRWIAAQPADLFSEKEAIHSGRILYKKTTPRLYTVDGGDRVKIPASPRASG
;
A
#
# COMPACT_ATOMS: atom_id res chain seq x y z
N MET A 1 16.91 112.99 -33.69
CA MET A 1 17.48 112.16 -32.61
C MET A 1 16.47 111.06 -32.38
N SER A 2 16.86 109.85 -32.74
CA SER A 2 16.00 108.70 -32.97
C SER A 2 15.90 107.85 -31.70
N GLU A 3 14.69 107.55 -31.27
CA GLU A 3 14.41 106.44 -30.34
C GLU A 3 13.84 105.30 -31.20
N GLU A 4 14.71 104.34 -31.53
CA GLU A 4 14.35 103.13 -32.27
C GLU A 4 13.98 102.03 -31.25
N ASP A 5 12.67 101.81 -31.06
CA ASP A 5 12.15 100.56 -30.55
C ASP A 5 12.34 99.46 -31.61
N CYS A 6 13.41 98.67 -31.47
CA CYS A 6 13.66 97.51 -32.32
C CYS A 6 13.80 96.26 -31.45
N VAL A 7 12.70 95.55 -31.27
CA VAL A 7 12.66 94.22 -30.64
C VAL A 7 13.23 93.19 -31.64
N PRO A 8 14.32 92.46 -31.32
CA PRO A 8 14.83 91.43 -32.22
C PRO A 8 13.96 90.16 -32.19
N PRO A 9 13.85 89.43 -33.33
CA PRO A 9 12.99 88.25 -33.50
C PRO A 9 13.64 86.96 -32.91
N PRO A 10 12.91 85.82 -32.83
CA PRO A 10 13.20 84.73 -31.91
C PRO A 10 14.42 83.92 -32.34
N HIS A 11 15.26 83.54 -31.38
CA HIS A 11 16.30 82.52 -31.59
C HIS A 11 15.66 81.14 -31.77
N GLU A 12 15.51 80.71 -33.02
CA GLU A 12 15.37 79.28 -33.33
C GLU A 12 16.68 78.57 -33.01
N VAL A 13 16.70 77.88 -31.88
CA VAL A 13 17.77 76.94 -31.54
C VAL A 13 17.58 75.72 -32.43
N HIS A 14 18.38 75.60 -33.49
CA HIS A 14 18.52 74.35 -34.24
C HIS A 14 19.11 73.28 -33.32
N HIS A 15 18.24 72.51 -32.68
CA HIS A 15 18.60 71.23 -32.11
C HIS A 15 18.96 70.30 -33.27
N SER A 16 20.25 70.18 -33.57
CA SER A 16 20.79 69.14 -34.44
C SER A 16 20.45 67.78 -33.81
N ASN A 17 19.37 67.18 -34.29
CA ASN A 17 18.88 65.88 -33.83
C ASN A 17 19.82 64.82 -34.41
N ARG A 18 20.87 64.50 -33.67
CA ARG A 18 21.90 63.51 -34.04
C ARG A 18 21.39 62.09 -33.78
N HIS A 19 20.24 61.73 -34.35
CA HIS A 19 19.60 60.42 -34.16
C HIS A 19 19.44 59.57 -35.43
N ASP A 20 19.98 60.02 -36.57
CA ASP A 20 19.88 59.27 -37.83
C ASP A 20 21.22 58.64 -38.25
N GLN A 21 21.87 57.93 -37.34
CA GLN A 21 22.72 56.80 -37.73
C GLN A 21 21.98 55.52 -37.37
N GLU A 22 20.93 55.25 -38.16
CA GLU A 22 20.33 53.93 -38.29
C GLU A 22 21.44 52.94 -38.63
N ILE A 23 21.86 52.16 -37.64
CA ILE A 23 22.44 50.86 -37.91
C ILE A 23 21.33 50.10 -38.64
N ARG A 24 21.44 49.99 -39.96
CA ARG A 24 20.57 49.19 -40.82
C ARG A 24 20.74 47.71 -40.47
N LEU A 25 20.25 47.32 -39.31
CA LEU A 25 20.03 45.94 -38.94
C LEU A 25 19.00 45.43 -39.92
N MET A 26 19.42 44.48 -40.78
CA MET A 26 18.52 43.73 -41.64
C MET A 26 17.43 43.11 -40.76
N SER A 27 16.27 43.77 -40.68
CA SER A 27 15.07 43.27 -40.03
C SER A 27 14.60 42.05 -40.81
N THR A 28 15.09 40.89 -40.43
CA THR A 28 14.59 39.63 -40.94
C THR A 28 13.29 39.36 -40.18
N PRO A 29 12.14 39.16 -40.83
CA PRO A 29 10.90 38.87 -40.14
C PRO A 29 11.11 37.63 -39.25
N PRO A 30 10.73 37.67 -37.96
CA PRO A 30 10.87 36.50 -37.10
C PRO A 30 10.10 35.33 -37.72
N PRO A 31 10.68 34.12 -37.73
CA PRO A 31 10.02 32.97 -38.34
C PRO A 31 8.66 32.76 -37.69
N ARG A 32 7.62 32.65 -38.52
CA ARG A 32 6.26 32.34 -38.06
C ARG A 32 6.24 30.89 -37.56
N VAL A 33 6.47 30.69 -36.27
CA VAL A 33 6.37 29.38 -35.64
C VAL A 33 4.90 28.97 -35.61
N ASN A 34 4.55 27.91 -36.34
CA ASN A 34 3.23 27.30 -36.24
C ASN A 34 3.15 26.49 -34.94
N TRP A 35 2.59 27.09 -33.89
CA TRP A 35 2.45 26.47 -32.57
C TRP A 35 1.51 25.25 -32.56
N ILE A 36 0.70 25.04 -33.60
CA ILE A 36 -0.25 23.93 -33.71
C ILE A 36 0.48 22.63 -34.12
N GLU A 37 1.53 22.73 -34.94
CA GLU A 37 2.33 21.59 -35.43
C GLU A 37 3.50 21.23 -34.50
N MET A 38 3.80 22.10 -33.53
CA MET A 38 4.81 21.83 -32.51
C MET A 38 4.31 20.74 -31.56
N ASN A 39 4.92 19.56 -31.64
CA ASN A 39 4.73 18.50 -30.64
C ASN A 39 5.09 19.07 -29.26
N THR A 40 4.09 19.19 -28.38
CA THR A 40 4.32 19.59 -26.99
C THR A 40 5.31 18.60 -26.38
N PRO A 41 6.51 19.02 -25.94
CA PRO A 41 7.49 18.12 -25.40
C PRO A 41 6.89 17.37 -24.21
N GLU A 42 7.10 16.05 -24.16
CA GLU A 42 6.55 15.25 -23.07
C GLU A 42 7.01 15.81 -21.72
N LEU A 43 6.06 16.02 -20.82
CA LEU A 43 6.33 16.48 -19.48
C LEU A 43 7.32 15.50 -18.83
N LYS A 44 8.56 15.94 -18.56
CA LYS A 44 9.62 15.12 -17.95
C LYS A 44 9.33 14.88 -16.47
N LEU A 45 8.26 14.15 -16.18
CA LEU A 45 7.78 13.88 -14.83
C LEU A 45 8.76 13.09 -13.99
N ARG A 46 9.68 12.35 -14.62
CA ARG A 46 10.80 11.72 -13.91
C ARG A 46 11.67 12.75 -13.20
N GLN A 47 11.95 13.89 -13.82
CA GLN A 47 12.72 14.98 -13.20
C GLN A 47 11.89 15.68 -12.11
N ILE A 48 10.59 15.87 -12.34
CA ILE A 48 9.66 16.41 -11.32
C ILE A 48 9.67 15.50 -10.08
N ARG A 49 9.57 14.17 -10.26
CA ARG A 49 9.62 13.20 -9.14
C ARG A 49 10.91 13.27 -8.33
N GLN A 50 12.07 13.42 -8.97
CA GLN A 50 13.35 13.55 -8.26
C GLN A 50 13.38 14.81 -7.37
N TYR A 51 12.88 15.94 -7.88
CA TYR A 51 12.76 17.16 -7.07
C TYR A 51 11.70 17.02 -5.98
N GLU A 52 10.62 16.30 -6.23
CA GLU A 52 9.61 15.98 -5.22
C GLU A 52 10.18 15.11 -4.08
N GLU A 53 10.96 14.09 -4.42
CA GLU A 53 11.63 13.20 -3.45
C GLU A 53 12.63 13.98 -2.59
N TYR A 54 13.45 14.84 -3.22
CA TYR A 54 14.39 15.69 -2.49
C TYR A 54 13.69 16.65 -1.52
N VAL A 55 12.60 17.30 -1.96
CA VAL A 55 11.81 18.20 -1.12
C VAL A 55 11.12 17.44 0.01
N ALA A 56 10.56 16.25 -0.27
CA ALA A 56 9.93 15.40 0.74
C ALA A 56 10.91 14.99 1.85
N LEU A 57 12.11 14.53 1.47
CA LEU A 57 13.16 14.15 2.42
C LEU A 57 13.52 15.32 3.35
N ARG A 58 13.64 16.54 2.79
CA ARG A 58 13.96 17.74 3.60
C ARG A 58 12.82 18.13 4.55
N ILE A 59 11.57 17.94 4.13
CA ILE A 59 10.40 18.13 4.99
C ILE A 59 10.39 17.12 6.13
N GLU A 60 10.63 15.84 5.82
CA GLU A 60 10.72 14.78 6.82
C GLU A 60 11.84 15.03 7.81
N CYS A 61 13.05 15.36 7.34
CA CYS A 61 14.17 15.72 8.21
C CYS A 61 13.84 16.91 9.12
N SER A 62 13.16 17.94 8.61
CA SER A 62 12.73 19.09 9.42
C SER A 62 11.67 18.72 10.47
N ILE A 63 10.76 17.81 10.16
CA ILE A 63 9.77 17.30 11.13
C ILE A 63 10.47 16.50 12.23
N THR A 64 11.39 15.60 11.87
CA THR A 64 12.12 14.76 12.84
C THR A 64 13.10 15.56 13.70
N SER A 65 13.78 16.54 13.13
CA SER A 65 14.78 17.36 13.83
C SER A 65 14.18 18.57 14.56
N GLY A 66 12.91 18.89 14.34
CA GLY A 66 12.27 20.13 14.83
C GLY A 66 12.89 21.41 14.25
N THR A 67 13.79 21.30 13.27
CA THR A 67 14.48 22.45 12.67
C THR A 67 13.64 23.01 11.53
N PRO A 68 13.36 24.33 11.50
CA PRO A 68 12.54 24.91 10.45
C PRO A 68 13.18 24.71 9.07
N LEU A 69 12.34 24.57 8.04
CA LEU A 69 12.82 24.45 6.67
C LEU A 69 13.64 25.68 6.28
N THR A 70 14.79 25.45 5.64
CA THR A 70 15.53 26.53 4.97
C THR A 70 14.63 27.26 3.98
N PRO A 71 14.67 28.60 3.91
CA PRO A 71 13.71 29.40 3.12
C PRO A 71 13.70 29.04 1.63
N SER A 72 14.81 28.58 1.08
CA SER A 72 14.90 28.06 -0.29
C SER A 72 14.03 26.80 -0.51
N VAL A 73 14.13 25.82 0.39
CA VAL A 73 13.32 24.58 0.30
C VAL A 73 11.85 24.89 0.57
N SER A 74 11.54 25.82 1.47
CA SER A 74 10.17 26.29 1.71
C SER A 74 9.56 26.90 0.44
N HIS A 75 10.29 27.78 -0.24
CA HIS A 75 9.86 28.39 -1.50
C HIS A 75 9.65 27.36 -2.62
N VAL A 76 10.56 26.39 -2.76
CA VAL A 76 10.43 25.33 -3.76
C VAL A 76 9.22 24.45 -3.46
N ASN A 77 8.96 24.12 -2.19
CA ASN A 77 7.79 23.35 -1.78
C ASN A 77 6.47 24.07 -2.11
N GLU A 78 6.41 25.39 -1.91
CA GLU A 78 5.24 26.19 -2.27
C GLU A 78 5.00 26.19 -3.80
N LYS A 79 6.06 26.36 -4.61
CA LYS A 79 5.96 26.24 -6.07
C LYS A 79 5.48 24.86 -6.50
N LEU A 80 5.99 23.80 -5.86
CA LEU A 80 5.57 22.43 -6.11
C LEU A 80 4.08 22.23 -5.80
N ARG A 81 3.60 22.73 -4.66
CA ARG A 81 2.19 22.65 -4.28
C ARG A 81 1.29 23.33 -5.30
N ARG A 82 1.61 24.55 -5.71
CA ARG A 82 0.85 25.28 -6.75
C ARG A 82 0.80 24.50 -8.06
N ALA A 83 1.95 24.00 -8.51
CA ALA A 83 2.02 23.20 -9.72
C ALA A 83 1.15 21.93 -9.63
N ARG A 84 1.22 21.20 -8.51
CA ARG A 84 0.38 20.01 -8.27
C ARG A 84 -1.11 20.34 -8.27
N THR A 85 -1.52 21.43 -7.62
CA THR A 85 -2.91 21.89 -7.62
C THR A 85 -3.38 22.21 -9.04
N THR A 86 -2.57 22.93 -9.82
CA THR A 86 -2.89 23.24 -11.22
C THR A 86 -2.99 21.98 -12.08
N LEU A 87 -2.06 21.03 -11.94
CA LEU A 87 -2.10 19.76 -12.67
C LEU A 87 -3.32 18.91 -12.31
N ALA A 88 -3.74 18.94 -11.04
CA ALA A 88 -4.93 18.26 -10.55
C ALA A 88 -6.21 18.93 -11.07
N VAL A 89 -6.32 20.26 -10.95
CA VAL A 89 -7.49 21.04 -11.41
C VAL A 89 -7.66 20.93 -12.93
N ASN A 90 -6.56 20.97 -13.69
CA ASN A 90 -6.61 20.81 -15.15
C ASN A 90 -6.88 19.36 -15.59
N GLY A 91 -6.95 18.41 -14.66
CA GLY A 91 -7.18 16.99 -14.95
C GLY A 91 -5.99 16.27 -15.61
N ILE A 92 -4.85 16.93 -15.81
CA ILE A 92 -3.66 16.38 -16.49
C ILE A 92 -3.14 15.15 -15.72
N THR A 93 -3.09 15.24 -14.39
CA THR A 93 -2.70 14.11 -13.53
C THR A 93 -3.62 12.90 -13.73
N ALA A 94 -4.93 13.14 -13.84
CA ALA A 94 -5.92 12.07 -14.04
C ALA A 94 -5.77 11.43 -15.43
N THR A 95 -5.67 12.25 -16.49
CA THR A 95 -5.48 11.74 -17.87
C THR A 95 -4.20 10.92 -18.00
N GLN A 96 -3.13 11.33 -17.32
CA GLN A 96 -1.88 10.59 -17.35
C GLN A 96 -1.96 9.25 -16.63
N GLU A 97 -2.54 9.21 -15.42
CA GLU A 97 -2.72 7.95 -14.70
C GLU A 97 -3.64 7.00 -15.47
N MET A 98 -4.69 7.53 -16.12
CA MET A 98 -5.54 6.74 -17.03
C MET A 98 -4.74 6.17 -18.21
N ARG A 99 -3.87 6.97 -18.84
CA ARG A 99 -2.99 6.49 -19.93
C ARG A 99 -2.05 5.39 -19.44
N ARG A 100 -1.44 5.58 -18.27
CA ARG A 100 -0.54 4.59 -17.65
C ARG A 100 -1.26 3.27 -17.34
N LEU A 101 -2.47 3.34 -16.80
CA LEU A 101 -3.30 2.16 -16.53
C LEU A 101 -3.71 1.45 -17.83
N LYS A 102 -4.12 2.21 -18.85
CA LYS A 102 -4.47 1.65 -20.16
C LYS A 102 -3.28 0.94 -20.80
N GLU A 103 -2.09 1.55 -20.77
CA GLU A 103 -0.88 0.92 -21.29
C GLU A 103 -0.49 -0.33 -20.49
N LYS A 104 -0.55 -0.28 -19.16
CA LYS A 104 -0.28 -1.44 -18.31
C LYS A 104 -1.24 -2.59 -18.60
N ASN A 105 -2.53 -2.30 -18.78
CA ASN A 105 -3.54 -3.28 -19.13
C ASN A 105 -3.31 -3.85 -20.53
N LEU A 106 -2.98 -3.01 -21.52
CA LEU A 106 -2.65 -3.46 -22.86
C LEU A 106 -1.45 -4.42 -22.86
N ARG A 107 -0.38 -4.06 -22.11
CA ARG A 107 0.78 -4.94 -21.92
C ARG A 107 0.43 -6.24 -21.19
N ARG A 108 -0.56 -6.23 -20.29
CA ARG A 108 -1.09 -7.45 -19.66
C ARG A 108 -1.83 -8.30 -20.67
N SER A 109 -2.81 -7.74 -21.38
CA SER A 109 -3.57 -8.44 -22.41
C SER A 109 -2.68 -9.06 -23.50
N ALA A 110 -1.64 -8.35 -23.95
CA ALA A 110 -0.68 -8.91 -24.92
C ALA A 110 0.09 -10.12 -24.37
N ARG A 111 0.47 -10.09 -23.09
CA ARG A 111 1.10 -11.25 -22.42
C ARG A 111 0.12 -12.39 -22.22
N ASP A 112 -1.12 -12.10 -21.86
CA ASP A 112 -2.15 -13.11 -21.62
C ASP A 112 -2.49 -13.84 -22.94
N GLN A 113 -2.61 -13.10 -24.04
CA GLN A 113 -2.78 -13.67 -25.39
C GLN A 113 -1.59 -14.55 -25.80
N GLY A 114 -0.36 -14.13 -25.53
CA GLY A 114 0.84 -14.91 -25.84
C GLY A 114 1.07 -16.14 -24.95
N THR A 115 0.32 -16.26 -23.83
CA THR A 115 0.47 -17.35 -22.84
C THR A 115 -0.77 -18.24 -22.74
N THR A 116 -1.73 -18.05 -23.63
CA THR A 116 -2.93 -18.89 -23.72
C THR A 116 -2.62 -20.13 -24.55
N ILE A 117 -2.81 -21.31 -23.97
CA ILE A 117 -2.68 -22.61 -24.63
C ILE A 117 -4.08 -23.20 -24.80
N LEU A 118 -4.39 -23.76 -25.97
CA LEU A 118 -5.65 -24.46 -26.21
C LEU A 118 -5.58 -25.85 -25.56
N ALA A 119 -6.47 -26.12 -24.61
CA ALA A 119 -6.64 -27.45 -24.02
C ALA A 119 -8.00 -28.05 -24.40
N ASP A 120 -8.21 -29.34 -24.10
CA ASP A 120 -9.41 -30.10 -24.49
C ASP A 120 -10.74 -29.46 -24.02
N TYR A 121 -10.72 -28.76 -22.89
CA TYR A 121 -11.89 -28.13 -22.28
C TYR A 121 -11.93 -26.61 -22.46
N GLY A 122 -11.09 -26.06 -23.35
CA GLY A 122 -11.01 -24.64 -23.64
C GLY A 122 -9.62 -24.04 -23.42
N PRO A 123 -9.46 -22.73 -23.69
CA PRO A 123 -8.20 -22.03 -23.51
C PRO A 123 -7.81 -21.98 -22.03
N ILE A 124 -6.57 -22.37 -21.72
CA ILE A 124 -5.97 -22.30 -20.39
C ILE A 124 -4.80 -21.33 -20.45
N THR A 125 -4.73 -20.41 -19.48
CA THR A 125 -3.57 -19.53 -19.33
C THR A 125 -2.49 -20.19 -18.46
N ILE A 126 -1.23 -19.82 -18.66
CA ILE A 126 -0.13 -20.26 -17.77
C ILE A 126 -0.42 -19.91 -16.30
N TYR A 127 -1.08 -18.78 -16.05
CA TYR A 127 -1.47 -18.38 -14.70
C TYR A 127 -2.46 -19.36 -14.06
N ASP A 128 -3.48 -19.79 -14.82
CA ASP A 128 -4.45 -20.78 -14.34
C ASP A 128 -3.80 -22.13 -14.05
N ALA A 129 -2.87 -22.56 -14.91
CA ALA A 129 -2.11 -23.79 -14.69
C ALA A 129 -1.30 -23.73 -13.38
N ARG A 130 -0.61 -22.61 -13.11
CA ARG A 130 0.14 -22.40 -11.86
C ARG A 130 -0.78 -22.42 -10.63
N LEU A 131 -1.95 -21.79 -10.71
CA LEU A 131 -2.93 -21.81 -9.62
C LEU A 131 -3.41 -23.24 -9.33
N ARG A 132 -3.66 -24.04 -10.36
CA ARG A 132 -4.06 -25.44 -10.20
C ARG A 132 -2.97 -26.27 -9.54
N VAL A 133 -1.71 -26.12 -9.98
CA VAL A 133 -0.56 -26.79 -9.36
C VAL A 133 -0.39 -26.39 -7.90
N ALA A 134 -0.50 -25.10 -7.58
CA ALA A 134 -0.39 -24.62 -6.20
C ALA A 134 -1.51 -25.18 -5.31
N LYS A 135 -2.76 -25.19 -5.81
CA LYS A 135 -3.90 -25.77 -5.10
C LYS A 135 -3.72 -27.27 -4.87
N ASP A 136 -3.27 -28.00 -5.89
CA ASP A 136 -3.04 -29.43 -5.79
C ASP A 136 -1.93 -29.74 -4.77
N GLN A 137 -0.83 -28.99 -4.80
CA GLN A 137 0.25 -29.12 -3.81
C GLN A 137 -0.24 -28.85 -2.39
N HIS A 138 -1.05 -27.80 -2.19
CA HIS A 138 -1.65 -27.51 -0.89
C HIS A 138 -2.53 -28.67 -0.40
N ASN A 139 -3.39 -29.21 -1.28
CA ASN A 139 -4.25 -30.34 -0.94
C ASN A 139 -3.46 -31.60 -0.59
N ARG A 140 -2.36 -31.88 -1.30
CA ARG A 140 -1.47 -33.02 -0.99
C ARG A 140 -0.85 -32.89 0.39
N LEU A 141 -0.30 -31.72 0.71
CA LEU A 141 0.31 -31.46 2.02
C LEU A 141 -0.72 -31.54 3.15
N ALA A 142 -1.92 -30.97 2.94
CA ALA A 142 -3.01 -31.07 3.89
C ALA A 142 -3.45 -32.54 4.11
N GLY A 143 -3.49 -33.34 3.03
CA GLY A 143 -3.79 -34.77 3.11
C GLY A 143 -2.75 -35.56 3.91
N GLN A 144 -1.46 -35.29 3.69
CA GLN A 144 -0.37 -35.90 4.45
C GLN A 144 -0.45 -35.55 5.94
N ALA A 145 -0.62 -34.26 6.27
CA ALA A 145 -0.75 -33.81 7.65
C ALA A 145 -1.98 -34.42 8.36
N ALA A 146 -3.11 -34.56 7.66
CA ALA A 146 -4.30 -35.21 8.20
C ALA A 146 -4.07 -36.69 8.48
N GLU A 147 -3.34 -37.39 7.60
CA GLU A 147 -3.00 -38.79 7.80
C GLU A 147 -2.01 -39.00 8.94
N GLU A 148 -0.98 -38.16 9.04
CA GLU A 148 -0.03 -38.15 10.17
C GLU A 148 -0.76 -37.93 11.51
N ALA A 149 -1.69 -36.96 11.56
CA ALA A 149 -2.50 -36.72 12.74
C ALA A 149 -3.39 -37.93 13.10
N ARG A 150 -3.93 -38.62 12.09
CA ARG A 150 -4.73 -39.84 12.27
C ARG A 150 -3.90 -40.99 12.83
N VAL A 151 -2.69 -41.20 12.30
CA VAL A 151 -1.74 -42.21 12.78
C VAL A 151 -1.35 -41.92 14.22
N HIS A 152 -0.93 -40.70 14.53
CA HIS A 152 -0.58 -40.28 15.89
C HIS A 152 -1.75 -40.50 16.87
N THR A 153 -2.97 -40.11 16.51
CA THR A 153 -4.16 -40.31 17.35
C THR A 153 -4.43 -41.80 17.60
N LYS A 154 -4.19 -42.66 16.59
CA LYS A 154 -4.32 -44.11 16.71
C LYS A 154 -3.27 -44.68 17.67
N GLU A 155 -2.01 -44.24 17.55
CA GLU A 155 -0.90 -44.65 18.44
C GLU A 155 -1.18 -44.27 19.89
N VAL A 156 -1.52 -42.99 20.14
CA VAL A 156 -1.93 -42.52 21.47
C VAL A 156 -3.08 -43.36 22.03
N ARG A 157 -4.07 -43.72 21.21
CA ARG A 157 -5.19 -44.57 21.65
C ARG A 157 -4.73 -45.97 22.06
N VAL A 158 -3.78 -46.56 21.33
CA VAL A 158 -3.20 -47.87 21.65
C VAL A 158 -2.40 -47.80 22.95
N GLU A 159 -1.57 -46.78 23.12
CA GLU A 159 -0.77 -46.55 24.33
C GLU A 159 -1.65 -46.34 25.56
N VAL A 160 -2.67 -45.47 25.47
CA VAL A 160 -3.64 -45.26 26.55
C VAL A 160 -4.36 -46.57 26.89
N GLY A 161 -4.73 -47.36 25.88
CA GLY A 161 -5.32 -48.69 26.08
C GLY A 161 -4.38 -49.65 26.83
N TYR A 162 -3.09 -49.65 26.49
CA TYR A 162 -2.07 -50.43 27.18
C TYR A 162 -1.89 -49.97 28.63
N LEU A 163 -1.71 -48.67 28.86
CA LEU A 163 -1.57 -48.09 30.20
C LEU A 163 -2.77 -48.40 31.10
N ARG A 164 -4.00 -48.30 30.57
CA ARG A 164 -5.21 -48.67 31.31
C ARG A 164 -5.22 -50.14 31.72
N ARG A 165 -4.83 -51.05 30.83
CA ARG A 165 -4.71 -52.48 31.14
C ARG A 165 -3.63 -52.75 32.16
N TRP A 166 -2.47 -52.10 32.04
CA TRP A 166 -1.37 -52.22 32.98
C TRP A 166 -1.77 -51.75 34.39
N ILE A 167 -2.40 -50.57 34.50
CA ILE A 167 -2.92 -50.05 35.78
C ILE A 167 -3.97 -50.99 36.39
N ALA A 168 -4.81 -51.62 35.56
CA ALA A 168 -5.83 -52.56 36.04
C ALA A 168 -5.26 -53.93 36.47
N ALA A 169 -4.10 -54.32 35.92
CA ALA A 169 -3.42 -55.57 36.24
C ALA A 169 -2.45 -55.45 37.44
N GLN A 170 -2.15 -54.22 37.89
CA GLN A 170 -1.39 -53.98 39.11
C GLN A 170 -2.22 -54.42 40.33
N PRO A 171 -1.71 -55.33 41.19
CA PRO A 171 -2.41 -55.76 42.39
C PRO A 171 -2.61 -54.57 43.35
N ALA A 172 -3.79 -54.49 43.97
CA ALA A 172 -4.20 -53.40 44.86
C ALA A 172 -3.28 -53.21 46.09
N ASP A 173 -2.42 -54.19 46.40
CA ASP A 173 -1.59 -54.24 47.59
C ASP A 173 -0.25 -53.50 47.47
N LEU A 174 0.10 -52.97 46.28
CA LEU A 174 1.34 -52.20 46.07
C LEU A 174 1.16 -50.67 46.11
N PHE A 175 -0.07 -50.16 46.19
CA PHE A 175 -0.30 -48.72 46.35
C PHE A 175 -0.26 -48.32 47.83
N SER A 176 0.93 -47.96 48.30
CA SER A 176 1.11 -47.30 49.59
C SER A 176 0.27 -46.01 49.63
N GLU A 177 -0.42 -45.78 50.76
CA GLU A 177 -1.38 -44.70 51.01
C GLU A 177 -0.86 -43.27 50.71
N LYS A 178 0.47 -43.11 50.55
CA LYS A 178 1.13 -41.85 50.21
C LYS A 178 1.11 -41.50 48.71
N GLU A 179 0.96 -42.46 47.80
CA GLU A 179 0.98 -42.23 46.34
C GLU A 179 -0.42 -42.00 45.73
N ALA A 180 -1.48 -42.31 46.47
CA ALA A 180 -2.87 -42.10 46.04
C ALA A 180 -3.26 -40.60 46.02
N ILE A 181 -2.65 -39.77 46.87
CA ILE A 181 -2.96 -38.34 46.98
C ILE A 181 -2.36 -37.53 45.82
N HIS A 182 -1.19 -37.95 45.30
CA HIS A 182 -0.54 -37.29 44.15
C HIS A 182 -1.15 -37.67 42.79
N SER A 183 -1.86 -38.80 42.71
CA SER A 183 -2.46 -39.31 41.47
C SER A 183 -3.94 -38.95 41.27
N GLY A 184 -4.51 -38.11 42.15
CA GLY A 184 -5.89 -37.61 42.03
C GLY A 184 -6.99 -38.67 42.19
N ARG A 185 -6.68 -39.85 42.73
CA ARG A 185 -7.66 -40.92 42.96
C ARG A 185 -8.28 -40.77 44.34
N ILE A 186 -9.42 -40.09 44.42
CA ILE A 186 -10.26 -40.05 45.63
C ILE A 186 -10.80 -41.46 45.87
N LEU A 187 -10.27 -42.14 46.89
CA LEU A 187 -10.77 -43.44 47.37
C LEU A 187 -12.12 -43.23 48.06
N TYR A 188 -13.22 -43.52 47.37
CA TYR A 188 -14.52 -43.66 48.01
C TYR A 188 -14.51 -44.88 48.92
N LYS A 189 -14.26 -44.69 50.23
CA LYS A 189 -14.61 -45.71 51.24
C LYS A 189 -16.14 -45.85 51.22
N LYS A 190 -16.62 -47.09 51.13
CA LYS A 190 -18.04 -47.44 51.26
C LYS A 190 -18.54 -47.06 52.65
N THR A 191 -18.98 -45.82 52.82
CA THR A 191 -19.83 -45.39 53.93
C THR A 191 -21.21 -45.12 53.35
N THR A 192 -22.18 -45.87 53.88
CA THR A 192 -23.63 -45.82 53.64
C THR A 192 -24.13 -44.37 53.47
N PRO A 193 -25.03 -44.08 52.52
CA PRO A 193 -25.43 -42.71 52.22
C PRO A 193 -26.30 -42.17 53.36
N ARG A 194 -25.80 -41.16 54.07
CA ARG A 194 -26.64 -40.34 54.96
C ARG A 194 -27.15 -39.16 54.12
N LEU A 195 -28.43 -39.24 53.76
CA LEU A 195 -29.18 -38.18 53.08
C LEU A 195 -29.06 -36.87 53.86
N TYR A 196 -28.45 -35.87 53.25
CA TYR A 196 -28.72 -34.46 53.54
C TYR A 196 -28.72 -33.68 52.22
N THR A 197 -29.88 -33.17 51.85
CA THR A 197 -30.07 -32.10 50.88
C THR A 197 -29.81 -30.77 51.56
N VAL A 198 -28.86 -29.97 51.08
CA VAL A 198 -28.86 -28.51 51.27
C VAL A 198 -28.22 -27.81 50.07
N ASP A 199 -29.09 -27.06 49.39
CA ASP A 199 -28.97 -25.86 48.56
C ASP A 199 -27.60 -25.18 48.35
N GLY A 200 -27.43 -24.67 47.12
CA GLY A 200 -26.41 -23.67 46.81
C GLY A 200 -26.03 -23.64 45.34
N GLY A 201 -26.94 -23.18 44.49
CA GLY A 201 -26.62 -22.93 43.08
C GLY A 201 -25.80 -21.67 42.91
N ASP A 202 -24.78 -21.73 42.05
CA ASP A 202 -24.34 -20.60 41.23
C ASP A 202 -23.82 -21.11 39.89
N ARG A 203 -24.69 -21.04 38.87
CA ARG A 203 -24.30 -21.21 37.47
C ARG A 203 -24.00 -19.82 36.90
N VAL A 204 -22.72 -19.55 36.64
CA VAL A 204 -22.31 -18.42 35.80
C VAL A 204 -22.80 -18.68 34.37
N LYS A 205 -23.78 -17.89 33.93
CA LYS A 205 -24.23 -17.80 32.53
C LYS A 205 -23.25 -16.93 31.74
N ILE A 206 -22.66 -17.47 30.69
CA ILE A 206 -21.98 -16.69 29.65
C ILE A 206 -23.04 -16.27 28.60
N PRO A 207 -23.21 -14.99 28.26
CA PRO A 207 -24.21 -14.54 27.28
C PRO A 207 -23.78 -14.88 25.85
N ALA A 208 -24.73 -15.42 25.07
CA ALA A 208 -24.60 -15.62 23.63
C ALA A 208 -24.75 -14.29 22.88
N SER A 209 -23.84 -14.03 21.94
CA SER A 209 -23.88 -12.86 21.06
C SER A 209 -25.03 -12.95 20.03
N PRO A 210 -25.70 -11.84 19.68
CA PRO A 210 -26.91 -11.86 18.87
C PRO A 210 -26.62 -12.05 17.38
N ARG A 211 -27.37 -12.96 16.75
CA ARG A 211 -27.50 -13.05 15.29
C ARG A 211 -28.27 -11.83 14.78
N ALA A 212 -27.67 -11.14 13.80
CA ALA A 212 -28.36 -10.16 12.98
C ALA A 212 -29.46 -10.85 12.15
N SER A 213 -30.69 -10.35 12.26
CA SER A 213 -31.79 -10.61 11.36
C SER A 213 -32.02 -9.35 10.51
N GLY A 214 -32.01 -9.53 9.19
CA GLY A 214 -32.75 -8.66 8.27
C GLY A 214 -34.23 -9.01 8.27
#